data_AF-A0A936G9K0-F1
#
_entry.id   AF-A0A936G9K0-F1
#
_cell.length_a   1.000
_cell.length_b   1.000
_cell.length_c   1.000
_cell.angle_alpha   90.00
_cell.angle_beta   90.00
_cell.angle_gamma   90.00
#
_symmetry.space_group_name_H-M   'P 1'
#
loop_
_entity.id
_entity.type
_entity.pdbx_description
1 polymer ?
#
loop_
_entity_poly.entity_id
_entity_poly.type
_entity_poly.pdbx_seq_one_letter_code
_entity_poly.pdbx_strand_id
1 'polypeptide(L)'
;MLTPEALLCPNNSSASSVPRRHEMLQKRVERQKAFDNTAPCRFSSKRLRPIRAGDWRGRLVQMTCKTAASEITGPPERKMAINALNSGAKNFHSETLKTQCAILGKPHRGAS
;
A
#
# COMPACT_ATOMS: atom_id res chain seq x y z
N MET A 1 -12.51 -9.55 13.95
CA MET A 1 -11.48 -10.61 13.95
C MET A 1 -10.31 -10.14 14.83
N LEU A 2 -10.41 -10.32 16.15
CA LEU A 2 -9.35 -10.01 17.12
C LEU A 2 -9.24 -11.19 18.10
N THR A 3 -8.83 -12.35 17.58
CA THR A 3 -8.61 -13.53 18.42
C THR A 3 -7.25 -13.41 19.15
N PRO A 4 -7.09 -14.02 20.33
CA PRO A 4 -5.82 -14.03 21.04
C PRO A 4 -4.64 -14.53 20.19
N GLU A 5 -4.87 -15.55 19.37
CA GLU A 5 -3.87 -16.11 18.44
C GLU A 5 -3.41 -15.10 17.38
N ALA A 6 -4.33 -14.29 16.85
CA ALA A 6 -3.99 -13.26 15.87
C ALA A 6 -3.15 -12.14 16.50
N LEU A 7 -3.43 -11.78 17.76
CA LEU A 7 -2.68 -10.76 18.50
C LEU A 7 -1.28 -11.24 18.87
N LEU A 8 -1.15 -12.52 19.24
CA LEU A 8 0.10 -13.18 19.60
C LEU A 8 0.86 -13.77 18.41
N CYS A 9 0.43 -13.48 17.17
CA CYS A 9 1.08 -13.98 15.97
C CYS A 9 2.60 -13.67 16.00
N PRO A 10 3.49 -14.66 15.89
CA PRO A 10 4.94 -14.46 15.92
C PRO A 10 5.46 -13.49 14.85
N ASN A 11 4.69 -13.31 13.77
CA ASN A 11 4.99 -12.40 12.67
C ASN A 11 4.37 -11.00 12.84
N ASN A 12 3.68 -10.72 13.96
CA ASN A 12 3.18 -9.40 14.31
C ASN A 12 4.35 -8.46 14.66
N SER A 13 4.95 -7.88 13.63
CA SER A 13 6.13 -7.01 13.70
C SER A 13 5.78 -5.51 13.84
N SER A 14 4.56 -5.20 14.26
CA SER A 14 4.11 -3.81 14.40
C SER A 14 5.03 -3.02 15.34
N ALA A 15 5.37 -3.56 16.52
CA ALA A 15 6.24 -2.89 17.47
C ALA A 15 7.63 -2.53 16.90
N SER A 16 8.27 -3.42 16.13
CA SER A 16 9.61 -3.17 15.58
C SER A 16 9.60 -2.26 14.35
N SER A 17 8.51 -2.23 13.59
CA SER A 17 8.38 -1.42 12.37
C SER A 17 7.92 0.01 12.63
N VAL A 18 7.23 0.26 13.74
CA VAL A 18 6.65 1.56 14.11
C VAL A 18 7.68 2.70 14.24
N PRO A 19 8.82 2.56 14.92
CA PRO A 19 9.81 3.64 15.00
C PRO A 19 10.33 4.07 13.63
N ARG A 20 10.67 3.09 12.78
CA ARG A 20 11.14 3.35 11.42
C ARG A 20 10.06 4.02 10.57
N ARG A 21 8.80 3.66 10.74
CA ARG A 21 7.67 4.32 10.07
C ARG A 21 7.61 5.82 10.41
N HIS A 22 7.74 6.17 11.68
CA HIS A 22 7.73 7.57 12.12
C HIS A 22 8.90 8.37 11.54
N GLU A 23 10.11 7.81 11.59
CA GLU A 23 11.29 8.43 10.99
C GLU A 23 11.07 8.69 9.48
N MET A 24 10.51 7.72 8.74
CA MET A 24 10.22 7.90 7.31
C MET A 24 9.14 8.95 7.05
N LEU A 25 8.15 9.09 7.93
CA LEU A 25 7.13 10.14 7.81
C LEU A 25 7.71 11.54 8.05
N GLN A 26 8.62 11.70 9.03
CA GLN A 26 9.33 12.96 9.25
C GLN A 26 10.17 13.36 8.03
N LYS A 27 10.92 12.40 7.46
CA LYS A 27 11.70 12.63 6.23
C LYS A 27 10.84 13.04 5.03
N ARG A 28 9.59 12.57 4.96
CA ARG A 28 8.65 13.03 3.90
C ARG A 28 8.33 14.52 4.07
N VAL A 29 8.10 14.98 5.29
CA VAL A 29 7.83 16.40 5.59
C VAL A 29 9.04 17.26 5.23
N GLU A 30 10.24 16.86 5.67
CA GLU A 30 11.48 17.57 5.34
C GLU A 30 11.73 17.66 3.84
N ARG A 31 11.51 16.55 3.12
CA ARG A 31 11.67 16.50 1.68
C ARG A 31 10.64 17.35 0.95
N GLN A 32 9.41 17.40 1.44
CA GLN A 32 8.38 18.27 0.89
C GLN A 32 8.77 19.75 1.03
N LYS A 33 9.23 20.18 2.21
CA LYS A 33 9.72 21.56 2.42
C LYS A 33 10.84 21.93 1.46
N ALA A 34 11.75 20.98 1.16
CA ALA A 34 12.81 21.22 0.19
C ALA A 34 12.24 21.43 -1.23
N PHE A 35 11.25 20.62 -1.64
CA PHE A 35 10.59 20.76 -2.93
C PHE A 35 9.84 22.08 -3.06
N ASP A 36 9.14 22.50 -2.00
CA ASP A 36 8.43 23.78 -1.96
C ASP A 36 9.41 24.96 -2.12
N ASN A 37 10.64 24.81 -1.61
CA ASN A 37 11.75 25.76 -1.77
C ASN A 37 12.53 25.58 -3.10
N THR A 38 11.85 25.17 -4.18
CA THR A 38 12.37 24.99 -5.55
C THR A 38 13.33 23.81 -5.77
N ALA A 39 13.54 22.92 -4.79
CA ALA A 39 14.37 21.75 -5.03
C ALA A 39 13.70 20.82 -6.06
N PRO A 40 14.38 20.45 -7.16
CA PRO A 40 13.79 19.59 -8.18
C PRO A 40 13.72 18.13 -7.71
N CYS A 41 12.64 17.42 -8.09
CA CYS A 41 12.54 15.98 -7.92
C CYS A 41 13.50 15.28 -8.91
N ARG A 42 14.74 15.05 -8.49
CA ARG A 42 15.78 14.42 -9.31
C ARG A 42 15.98 12.97 -8.94
N PHE A 43 16.42 12.17 -9.92
CA PHE A 43 16.99 10.85 -9.66
C PHE A 43 18.13 10.98 -8.67
N SER A 44 18.09 10.12 -7.65
CA SER A 44 19.03 10.14 -6.54
C SER A 44 20.47 9.89 -6.99
N SER A 45 21.36 10.40 -6.13
CA SER A 45 22.81 10.56 -6.19
C SER A 45 23.62 9.52 -6.98
N LYS A 46 24.84 9.92 -7.36
CA LYS A 46 25.89 9.08 -7.98
C LYS A 46 26.03 7.70 -7.33
N ARG A 47 25.75 7.58 -6.03
CA ARG A 47 25.79 6.35 -5.23
C ARG A 47 24.84 5.25 -5.72
N LEU A 48 23.66 5.61 -6.26
CA LEU A 48 22.66 4.63 -6.70
C LEU A 48 22.78 4.25 -8.19
N ARG A 49 23.73 4.84 -8.92
CA ARG A 49 23.99 4.50 -10.34
C ARG A 49 24.35 3.01 -10.55
N PRO A 50 25.22 2.38 -9.73
CA PRO A 50 25.57 0.97 -9.93
C PRO A 50 24.37 0.03 -9.83
N ILE A 51 23.40 0.34 -8.96
CA ILE A 51 22.17 -0.48 -8.83
C ILE A 51 21.30 -0.34 -10.08
N ARG A 52 21.19 0.86 -10.67
CA ARG A 52 20.38 1.06 -11.88
C ARG A 52 21.04 0.50 -13.14
N ALA A 53 22.37 0.53 -13.21
CA ALA A 53 23.14 0.04 -14.34
C ALA A 53 23.48 -1.46 -14.24
N GLY A 54 23.27 -2.08 -13.08
CA GLY A 54 23.52 -3.51 -12.88
C GLY A 54 22.44 -4.38 -13.53
N ASP A 55 22.84 -5.56 -13.99
CA ASP A 55 21.94 -6.57 -14.53
C ASP A 55 21.40 -7.46 -13.39
N TRP A 56 20.35 -6.98 -12.74
CA TRP A 56 19.62 -7.75 -11.73
C TRP A 56 18.14 -7.83 -12.12
N ARG A 57 17.51 -8.93 -11.74
CA ARG A 57 16.08 -9.15 -11.92
C ARG A 57 15.42 -9.36 -10.57
N GLY A 58 14.15 -8.98 -10.47
CA GLY A 58 13.35 -9.31 -9.30
C GLY A 58 13.24 -10.82 -9.10
N ARG A 59 12.83 -11.23 -7.90
CA ARG A 59 12.52 -12.63 -7.61
C ARG A 59 11.45 -13.15 -8.58
N LEU A 60 11.55 -14.43 -8.94
CA LEU A 60 10.55 -15.09 -9.80
C LEU A 60 9.13 -14.89 -9.25
N VAL A 61 8.23 -14.50 -10.14
CA VAL A 61 6.81 -14.31 -9.83
C VAL A 61 6.11 -15.67 -9.88
N GLN A 62 5.25 -15.94 -8.89
CA GLN A 62 4.45 -17.15 -8.84
C GLN A 62 3.51 -17.25 -10.05
N MET A 63 3.22 -18.48 -10.50
CA MET A 63 2.49 -18.71 -11.75
C MET A 63 1.08 -18.10 -11.77
N THR A 64 0.42 -18.04 -10.61
CA THR A 64 -0.88 -17.39 -10.40
C THR A 64 -0.85 -15.88 -10.58
N CYS A 65 0.32 -15.24 -10.43
CA CYS A 65 0.49 -13.80 -10.56
C CYS A 65 1.08 -13.38 -11.92
N LYS A 66 1.26 -14.31 -12.88
CA LYS A 66 1.91 -14.03 -14.17
C LYS A 66 1.06 -13.19 -15.12
N THR A 67 -0.25 -13.12 -14.92
CA THR A 67 -1.16 -12.39 -15.81
C THR A 67 -1.97 -11.37 -15.02
N ALA A 68 -1.75 -10.08 -15.30
CA ALA A 68 -2.54 -8.96 -14.77
C ALA A 68 -3.26 -8.19 -15.88
N ALA A 69 -3.72 -8.89 -16.92
CA ALA A 69 -4.36 -8.27 -18.09
C ALA A 69 -5.68 -7.54 -17.75
N SER A 70 -6.37 -7.96 -16.69
CA SER A 70 -7.53 -7.27 -16.14
C SER A 70 -7.55 -7.42 -14.62
N GLU A 71 -7.57 -6.29 -13.92
CA GLU A 71 -7.62 -6.20 -12.46
C GLU A 71 -8.78 -5.29 -12.07
N ILE A 72 -9.66 -5.77 -11.19
CA ILE A 72 -10.75 -4.98 -10.63
C ILE A 72 -10.37 -4.54 -9.20
N THR A 73 -10.64 -3.28 -8.87
CA THR A 73 -10.40 -2.73 -7.52
C THR A 73 -11.73 -2.36 -6.89
N GLY A 74 -11.93 -2.70 -5.62
CA GLY A 74 -13.19 -2.44 -4.93
C GLY A 74 -13.14 -2.73 -3.44
N PRO A 75 -14.17 -2.32 -2.67
CA PRO A 75 -14.20 -2.53 -1.24
C PRO A 75 -14.35 -4.03 -0.89
N PRO A 76 -13.86 -4.49 0.27
CA PRO A 76 -14.05 -5.86 0.77
C PRO A 76 -15.48 -6.15 1.27
N GLU A 77 -16.44 -5.28 1.00
CA GLU A 77 -17.84 -5.53 1.34
C GLU A 77 -18.33 -6.80 0.62
N ARG A 78 -19.11 -7.63 1.30
CA ARG A 78 -19.37 -9.02 0.89
C ARG A 78 -19.95 -9.10 -0.53
N LYS A 79 -20.92 -8.24 -0.86
CA LYS A 79 -21.54 -8.22 -2.20
C LYS A 79 -20.54 -7.75 -3.26
N MET A 80 -19.79 -6.69 -2.98
CA MET A 80 -18.77 -6.16 -3.89
C MET A 80 -17.63 -7.16 -4.14
N ALA A 81 -17.18 -7.89 -3.12
CA ALA A 81 -16.18 -8.94 -3.27
C ALA A 81 -16.67 -10.08 -4.16
N ILE A 82 -17.91 -10.55 -3.98
CA ILE A 82 -18.50 -11.59 -4.83
C ILE A 82 -18.60 -11.12 -6.29
N ASN A 83 -19.11 -9.91 -6.51
CA ASN A 83 -19.23 -9.34 -7.85
C ASN A 83 -17.86 -9.16 -8.52
N ALA A 84 -16.87 -8.70 -7.77
CA ALA A 84 -15.51 -8.53 -8.27
C ALA A 84 -14.88 -9.86 -8.69
N LEU A 85 -15.01 -10.90 -7.86
CA LEU A 85 -14.51 -12.24 -8.18
C LEU A 85 -15.23 -12.88 -9.38
N ASN A 86 -16.50 -12.54 -9.62
CA ASN A 86 -17.28 -13.05 -10.74
C ASN A 86 -17.23 -12.15 -12.01
N SER A 87 -16.48 -11.06 -11.98
CA SER A 87 -16.44 -10.05 -13.07
C SER A 87 -15.70 -10.51 -14.33
N GLY A 88 -15.02 -11.66 -14.29
CA GLY A 88 -14.12 -12.11 -15.36
C GLY A 88 -12.73 -11.44 -15.34
N ALA A 89 -12.47 -10.53 -14.39
CA ALA A 89 -11.12 -10.04 -14.12
C ALA A 89 -10.19 -11.16 -13.65
N LYS A 90 -8.89 -11.05 -13.96
CA LYS A 90 -7.88 -12.03 -13.52
C LYS A 90 -7.48 -11.83 -12.07
N ASN A 91 -7.53 -10.58 -11.59
CA ASN A 91 -7.17 -10.20 -10.22
C ASN A 91 -8.24 -9.28 -9.62
N PHE A 92 -8.46 -9.41 -8.31
CA PHE A 92 -9.25 -8.47 -7.51
C PHE A 92 -8.37 -7.86 -6.41
N HIS A 93 -8.18 -6.55 -6.44
CA HIS A 93 -7.56 -5.80 -5.35
C HIS A 93 -8.62 -5.32 -4.37
N SER A 94 -8.66 -5.99 -3.21
CA SER A 94 -9.51 -5.60 -2.09
C SER A 94 -8.95 -4.35 -1.42
N GLU A 95 -9.52 -3.18 -1.73
CA GLU A 95 -9.04 -1.90 -1.24
C GLU A 95 -9.72 -1.48 0.07
N THR A 96 -8.93 -1.34 1.13
CA THR A 96 -9.36 -0.77 2.43
C THR A 96 -8.92 0.69 2.61
N LEU A 97 -7.98 1.17 1.80
CA LEU A 97 -7.25 2.42 2.06
C LEU A 97 -8.04 3.69 1.72
N LYS A 98 -8.76 3.72 0.58
CA LYS A 98 -9.53 4.90 0.16
C LYS A 98 -11.04 4.71 0.28
N THR A 99 -11.51 3.48 0.06
CA THR A 99 -12.93 3.17 -0.14
C THR A 99 -13.66 2.86 1.17
N GLN A 100 -12.92 2.59 2.26
CA GLN A 100 -13.48 2.13 3.53
C GLN A 100 -13.56 3.22 4.61
N CYS A 101 -13.73 4.48 4.23
CA CYS A 101 -13.81 5.58 5.19
C CYS A 101 -15.14 5.57 6.01
N ALA A 102 -16.09 4.69 5.68
CA ALA A 102 -17.45 4.68 6.24
C ALA A 102 -17.70 3.66 7.37
N ILE A 103 -16.81 2.69 7.62
CA ILE A 103 -17.16 1.52 8.47
C ILE A 103 -16.68 1.66 9.92
N LEU A 104 -15.77 2.61 10.21
CA LEU A 104 -15.35 2.95 11.57
C LEU A 104 -15.97 4.28 12.02
N GLY A 105 -17.31 4.30 12.13
CA GLY A 105 -18.07 5.23 12.98
C GLY A 105 -17.67 6.70 12.98
N LYS A 106 -17.43 7.33 11.83
CA LYS A 106 -17.42 8.80 11.78
C LYS A 106 -18.86 9.29 11.63
N PRO A 107 -19.36 10.19 12.51
CA PRO A 107 -20.67 10.78 12.29
C PRO A 107 -20.66 11.48 10.93
N HIS A 108 -21.71 11.25 10.15
CA HIS A 108 -22.04 12.10 9.01
C HIS A 108 -22.01 13.54 9.51
N ARG A 109 -20.97 14.30 9.14
CA ARG A 109 -21.05 15.75 9.28
C ARG A 109 -22.16 16.17 8.32
N GLY A 110 -23.26 16.63 8.92
CA GLY A 110 -24.44 17.11 8.20
C GLY A 110 -24.01 18.13 7.16
N ALA A 111 -24.61 18.00 5.97
CA ALA A 111 -24.72 19.12 5.06
C ALA A 111 -25.61 20.16 5.76
N SER A 112 -25.01 21.29 6.12
CA SER A 112 -25.71 22.58 6.16
C SER A 112 -25.84 23.11 4.74
#